data_AF-A0AAU6LI69-F1
#
_entry.id   AF-A0AAU6LI69-F1
#
_cell.length_a   1.000
_cell.length_b   1.000
_cell.length_c   1.000
_cell.angle_alpha   90.00
_cell.angle_beta   90.00
_cell.angle_gamma   90.00
#
_symmetry.space_group_name_H-M   'P 1'
#
loop_
_entity.id
_entity.type
_entity.pdbx_description
1 polymer ?
#
loop_
_entity_poly.entity_id
_entity_poly.type
_entity_poly.pdbx_seq_one_letter_code
_entity_poly.pdbx_strand_id
1 'polypeptide(L)'
;MTPRPHGAHLPEERTESTVPLSPPELTEAECRRCGTYIAGLDGRYACGVCGWVNDHSEGHRRLPRADEDPDRPLKGRRRPKQLPGPVPEPEPVSEPVSEPVSEPAPRPAPGP
;
A
#
# COMPACT_ATOMS: atom_id res chain seq x y z
N MET A 1 1.47 28.25 34.06
CA MET A 1 1.74 27.48 32.84
C MET A 1 3.22 27.62 32.54
N THR A 2 4.03 26.66 32.97
CA THR A 2 5.47 26.65 32.74
C THR A 2 5.75 26.11 31.34
N PRO A 3 6.58 26.77 30.51
CA PRO A 3 6.96 26.21 29.22
C PRO A 3 7.77 24.94 29.43
N ARG A 4 7.41 23.86 28.71
CA ARG A 4 8.20 22.62 28.67
C ARG A 4 9.52 22.94 27.98
N PRO A 5 10.68 22.63 28.59
CA PRO A 5 11.93 22.72 27.88
C PRO A 5 11.91 21.65 26.79
N HIS A 6 11.96 22.07 25.53
CA HIS A 6 12.29 21.16 24.43
C HIS A 6 13.72 20.72 24.69
N GLY A 7 13.88 19.41 24.95
CA GLY A 7 15.16 18.80 25.25
C GLY A 7 16.21 19.24 24.25
N ALA A 8 17.39 19.57 24.78
CA ALA A 8 18.57 19.93 24.03
C ALA A 8 18.77 18.96 22.86
N HIS A 9 18.66 19.51 21.66
CA HIS A 9 19.10 18.84 20.45
C HIS A 9 20.62 18.72 20.56
N LEU A 10 21.12 17.56 20.99
CA LEU A 10 22.54 17.25 20.86
C LEU A 10 22.89 17.32 19.38
N PRO A 11 23.84 18.17 18.96
CA PRO A 11 24.34 18.15 17.61
C PRO A 11 25.53 17.20 17.61
N GLU A 12 25.31 15.89 17.45
CA GLU A 12 26.42 15.04 17.01
C GLU A 12 25.94 13.75 16.36
N GLU A 13 26.60 13.42 15.25
CA GLU A 13 26.59 12.15 14.56
C GLU A 13 25.30 11.74 13.83
N ARG A 14 24.68 12.67 13.09
CA ARG A 14 24.29 12.27 11.73
C ARG A 14 25.62 12.08 11.00
N THR A 15 26.23 10.90 11.15
CA THR A 15 27.30 10.47 10.27
C THR A 15 26.69 10.57 8.89
N GLU A 16 27.04 11.68 8.27
CA GLU A 16 26.74 12.01 6.91
C GLU A 16 27.42 10.91 6.13
N SER A 17 26.65 9.85 5.88
CA SER A 17 26.97 8.82 4.90
C SER A 17 26.86 9.47 3.53
N THR A 18 27.61 10.56 3.33
CA THR A 18 27.87 11.16 2.04
C THR A 18 28.91 10.28 1.38
N VAL A 19 28.44 9.10 0.97
CA VAL A 19 28.91 8.58 -0.31
C VAL A 19 28.70 9.76 -1.26
N PRO A 20 29.71 10.23 -2.00
CA PRO A 20 29.53 11.33 -2.94
C PRO A 20 28.48 10.91 -3.95
N LEU A 21 27.24 11.34 -3.69
CA LEU A 21 26.10 11.04 -4.51
C LEU A 21 26.22 11.98 -5.70
N SER A 22 26.30 11.41 -6.91
CA SER A 22 26.20 12.20 -8.14
C SER A 22 25.01 13.15 -8.01
N PRO A 23 25.17 14.43 -8.41
CA PRO A 23 24.09 15.41 -8.34
C PRO A 23 22.85 14.84 -9.05
N PRO A 24 21.65 15.10 -8.51
CA PRO A 24 20.42 14.61 -9.12
C PRO A 24 20.24 15.26 -10.50
N GLU A 25 19.80 14.48 -11.48
CA GLU A 25 19.58 14.93 -12.84
C GLU A 25 18.16 15.45 -13.02
N LEU A 26 18.01 16.62 -13.66
CA LEU A 26 16.71 17.10 -14.09
C LEU A 26 16.30 16.36 -15.36
N THR A 27 15.14 15.71 -15.31
CA THR A 27 14.58 14.91 -16.40
C THR A 27 13.17 15.39 -16.70
N GLU A 28 12.69 15.16 -17.92
CA GLU A 28 11.39 15.65 -18.36
C GLU A 28 10.57 14.52 -18.97
N ALA A 29 9.25 14.53 -18.76
CA ALA A 29 8.32 13.52 -19.27
C ALA A 29 6.88 14.05 -19.32
N GLU A 30 5.99 13.32 -20.00
CA GLU A 30 4.55 13.59 -19.97
C GLU A 30 3.86 12.86 -18.82
N CYS A 31 2.91 13.53 -18.16
CA CYS A 31 2.08 12.92 -17.13
C CYS A 31 1.22 11.81 -17.72
N ARG A 32 1.35 10.58 -17.21
CA ARG A 32 0.57 9.41 -17.69
C ARG A 32 -0.93 9.51 -17.43
N ARG A 33 -1.37 10.45 -16.60
CA ARG A 33 -2.80 10.65 -16.27
C ARG A 33 -3.46 11.75 -17.08
N CYS A 34 -2.82 12.91 -17.22
CA CYS A 34 -3.43 14.09 -17.88
C CYS A 34 -2.61 14.64 -19.06
N GLY A 35 -1.48 14.03 -19.42
CA GLY A 35 -0.65 14.42 -20.56
C GLY A 35 0.20 15.68 -20.35
N THR A 36 0.12 16.35 -19.20
CA THR A 36 0.92 17.56 -18.94
C THR A 36 2.42 17.26 -18.93
N TYR A 37 3.22 18.10 -19.58
CA TYR A 37 4.68 18.04 -19.50
C TYR A 37 5.16 18.40 -18.10
N ILE A 38 5.96 17.53 -17.49
CA ILE A 38 6.43 17.65 -16.11
C ILE A 38 7.94 17.38 -16.04
N ALA A 39 8.63 18.18 -15.24
CA ALA A 39 10.02 17.95 -14.88
C ALA A 39 10.09 17.15 -13.56
N GLY A 40 11.08 16.27 -13.44
CA GLY A 40 11.33 15.42 -12.29
C GLY A 40 12.82 15.21 -12.06
N LEU A 41 13.19 14.78 -10.85
CA LEU A 41 14.58 14.48 -10.51
C LEU A 41 14.85 12.99 -10.62
N ASP A 42 15.92 12.59 -11.31
CA ASP A 42 16.31 11.19 -11.48
C ASP A 42 15.13 10.30 -11.94
N GLY A 43 14.29 10.76 -12.86
CA GLY A 43 13.10 10.02 -13.34
C GLY A 43 11.95 9.88 -12.32
N ARG A 44 11.96 10.67 -11.24
CA ARG A 44 10.85 10.74 -10.27
C ARG A 44 9.93 11.89 -10.62
N TYR A 45 8.71 11.56 -11.01
CA TYR A 45 7.75 12.52 -11.52
C TYR A 45 6.54 12.68 -10.58
N ALA A 46 6.17 13.93 -10.33
CA ALA A 46 4.95 14.29 -9.63
C ALA A 46 4.24 15.40 -10.42
N CYS A 47 2.99 15.15 -10.80
CA CYS A 47 2.19 16.11 -11.55
C CYS A 47 1.48 17.07 -10.60
N GLY A 48 1.89 18.34 -10.60
CA GLY A 48 1.23 19.40 -9.82
C GLY A 48 -0.21 19.71 -10.28
N VAL A 49 -0.63 19.24 -11.47
CA VAL A 49 -1.97 19.49 -12.02
C VAL A 49 -2.99 18.47 -11.54
N CYS A 50 -2.71 17.17 -11.69
CA CYS A 50 -3.67 16.10 -11.39
C CYS A 50 -3.27 15.22 -10.19
N GLY A 51 -2.17 15.54 -9.52
CA GLY A 51 -1.68 14.84 -8.32
C GLY A 51 -1.11 13.44 -8.58
N TRP A 52 -0.93 13.04 -9.84
CA TRP A 52 -0.33 11.75 -10.16
C TRP A 52 1.17 11.73 -9.81
N VAL A 53 1.65 10.62 -9.27
CA VAL A 53 3.07 10.35 -8.98
C VAL A 53 3.41 8.97 -9.55
N ASN A 54 4.60 8.80 -10.15
CA ASN A 54 5.02 7.47 -10.63
C ASN A 54 5.41 6.53 -9.48
N ASP A 55 5.53 5.24 -9.78
CA ASP A 55 6.02 4.29 -8.78
C ASP A 55 7.50 4.57 -8.43
N HIS A 56 7.85 4.36 -7.16
CA HIS A 56 9.18 4.70 -6.66
C HIS A 56 10.30 3.88 -7.32
N SER A 57 10.00 2.69 -7.85
CA SER A 57 10.95 1.84 -8.57
C SER A 57 11.23 2.30 -10.00
N GLU A 58 10.40 3.20 -10.56
CA GLU A 58 10.58 3.72 -11.92
C GLU A 58 11.64 4.84 -12.00
N GLY A 59 12.16 5.32 -10.87
CA GLY A 59 13.24 6.31 -10.86
C GLY A 59 14.54 5.75 -11.46
N HIS A 60 15.31 6.60 -12.13
CA HIS A 60 16.59 6.26 -12.75
C HIS A 60 17.68 5.94 -11.72
N ARG A 61 17.56 6.48 -10.50
CA ARG A 61 18.49 6.17 -9.41
C ARG A 61 18.09 4.88 -8.72
N ARG A 62 19.02 3.92 -8.71
CA ARG A 62 18.87 2.64 -7.98
C ARG A 62 18.50 2.91 -6.53
N LEU A 63 17.39 2.31 -6.09
CA LEU A 63 16.97 2.32 -4.70
C LEU A 63 18.00 1.64 -3.79
N PRO A 64 18.18 2.08 -2.53
CA PRO A 64 18.98 1.36 -1.54
C PRO A 64 18.58 -0.12 -1.45
N ARG A 65 19.56 -1.01 -1.34
CA ARG A 65 19.28 -2.42 -1.08
C ARG A 65 18.96 -2.59 0.40
N ALA A 66 18.29 -3.70 0.72
CA ALA A 66 17.96 -4.04 2.09
C ALA A 66 19.18 -4.19 3.01
N ASP A 67 20.37 -4.48 2.48
CA ASP A 67 21.62 -4.52 3.26
C ASP A 67 22.19 -3.13 3.60
N GLU A 68 21.79 -2.10 2.86
CA GLU A 68 22.18 -0.70 3.07
C GLU A 68 21.14 0.07 3.90
N ASP A 69 19.99 -0.55 4.20
CA ASP A 69 18.91 0.04 4.98
C ASP A 69 19.31 0.11 6.48
N PRO A 70 19.38 1.31 7.09
CA PRO A 70 19.73 1.47 8.49
C PRO A 70 18.71 0.85 9.45
N ASP A 71 17.45 0.75 9.03
CA ASP A 71 16.37 0.16 9.83
C ASP A 71 16.22 -1.35 9.59
N ARG A 72 17.13 -1.97 8.81
CA ARG A 72 17.08 -3.39 8.50
C ARG A 72 17.13 -4.23 9.79
N PRO A 73 16.17 -5.14 10.02
CA PRO A 73 16.24 -6.07 11.14
C PRO A 73 17.47 -6.99 11.01
N LEU A 74 18.22 -7.13 12.10
CA LEU A 74 19.36 -8.05 12.18
C LEU A 74 18.92 -9.47 11.79
N LYS A 75 19.71 -10.11 10.92
CA LYS A 75 19.51 -11.50 10.47
C LYS A 75 19.36 -12.40 11.70
N GLY A 76 18.15 -12.88 11.98
CA GLY A 76 17.86 -13.78 13.11
C GLY A 76 16.56 -13.49 13.84
N ARG A 77 16.05 -12.24 13.80
CA ARG A 77 14.72 -11.93 14.34
C ARG A 77 13.69 -11.97 13.22
N ARG A 78 13.32 -13.17 12.77
CA ARG A 78 12.04 -13.33 12.07
C ARG A 78 10.97 -12.95 13.08
N ARG A 79 10.42 -11.73 12.99
CA ARG A 79 9.14 -11.42 13.61
C ARG A 79 8.18 -12.49 13.06
N PRO A 80 7.57 -13.34 13.91
CA PRO A 80 6.61 -14.31 13.42
C PRO A 80 5.59 -13.56 12.59
N LYS A 81 5.32 -14.06 11.38
CA LYS A 81 4.18 -13.57 10.61
C LYS A 81 2.99 -13.82 11.54
N GLN A 82 2.35 -12.78 12.05
CA GLN A 82 1.04 -12.96 12.67
C GLN A 82 0.17 -13.52 11.54
N LEU A 83 -0.06 -14.83 11.59
CA LEU A 83 -1.05 -15.48 10.76
C LEU A 83 -2.38 -14.78 11.07
N PRO A 84 -3.22 -14.51 10.06
CA PRO A 84 -4.62 -14.18 10.31
C PRO A 84 -5.17 -15.21 11.31
N GLY A 85 -5.79 -14.73 12.39
CA GLY A 85 -6.34 -15.60 13.43
C GLY A 85 -7.30 -16.62 12.83
N PRO A 86 -7.48 -17.80 13.47
CA PRO A 86 -8.39 -18.81 12.99
C PRO A 86 -9.78 -18.20 12.78
N VAL A 87 -10.33 -18.42 11.59
CA VAL A 87 -11.71 -18.06 11.27
C VAL A 87 -12.60 -18.87 12.22
N PRO A 88 -13.56 -18.25 12.94
CA PRO A 88 -14.46 -19.01 13.80
C PRO A 88 -15.20 -20.06 12.96
N GLU A 89 -15.13 -21.31 13.42
CA GLU A 89 -15.74 -22.48 12.79
C GLU A 89 -17.25 -22.26 12.65
N PRO A 90 -17.86 -22.51 11.48
CA PRO A 90 -19.31 -22.42 11.35
C PRO A 90 -19.96 -23.53 12.18
N GLU A 91 -20.78 -23.11 13.15
CA GLU A 91 -21.63 -23.98 13.98
C GLU A 91 -22.42 -24.97 13.09
N PRO A 92 -22.64 -26.22 13.52
CA PRO A 92 -23.34 -27.22 12.73
C PRO A 92 -24.80 -26.80 12.51
N VAL A 93 -25.11 -26.37 11.28
CA VAL A 93 -26.49 -26.12 10.84
C VAL A 93 -27.20 -27.46 10.82
N SER A 94 -28.18 -27.59 11.71
CA SER A 94 -29.07 -28.75 11.82
C SER A 94 -29.84 -28.91 10.50
N GLU A 95 -29.78 -30.11 9.89
CA GLU A 95 -30.48 -30.41 8.64
C GLU A 95 -32.00 -30.21 8.80
N PRO A 96 -32.69 -29.51 7.87
CA PRO A 96 -34.13 -29.59 7.79
C PRO A 96 -34.56 -30.78 6.92
N VAL A 97 -35.47 -31.54 7.52
CA VAL A 97 -36.20 -32.69 7.02
C VAL A 97 -36.82 -32.43 5.63
N SER A 98 -36.69 -33.42 4.75
CA SER A 98 -37.34 -33.44 3.44
C SER A 98 -38.86 -33.56 3.57
N GLU A 99 -39.62 -32.63 2.99
CA GLU A 99 -41.08 -32.76 2.79
C GLU A 99 -41.46 -32.72 1.30
N PRO A 100 -42.53 -33.43 0.89
CA PRO A 100 -42.71 -33.92 -0.47
C PRO A 100 -43.40 -32.94 -1.43
N VAL A 101 -43.14 -33.18 -2.73
CA VAL A 101 -43.70 -32.53 -3.93
C VAL A 101 -45.22 -32.33 -3.84
N SER A 102 -45.68 -31.10 -4.02
CA SER A 102 -47.08 -30.77 -4.28
C SER A 102 -47.23 -30.19 -5.69
N GLU A 103 -47.98 -30.89 -6.53
CA GLU A 103 -48.30 -30.60 -7.93
C GLU A 103 -49.17 -29.31 -8.06
N PRO A 104 -48.97 -28.47 -9.10
CA PRO A 104 -49.74 -27.22 -9.23
C PRO A 104 -51.14 -27.45 -9.85
N ALA A 105 -52.16 -26.89 -9.19
CA ALA A 105 -53.56 -26.94 -9.61
C ALA A 105 -53.86 -26.17 -10.92
N PRO A 106 -54.89 -26.58 -11.71
CA PRO A 106 -55.21 -25.95 -12.99
C PRO A 106 -55.92 -24.60 -12.87
N ARG A 107 -55.64 -23.72 -13.85
CA ARG A 107 -56.18 -22.35 -13.95
C ARG A 107 -57.67 -22.35 -14.34
N PRO A 108 -58.51 -21.46 -13.78
CA PRO A 108 -59.90 -21.32 -14.22
C PRO A 108 -60.00 -20.52 -15.54
N ALA A 109 -60.95 -20.91 -16.39
CA ALA A 109 -61.26 -20.25 -17.66
C ALA A 109 -62.06 -18.95 -17.48
N PRO A 110 -61.93 -17.95 -18.37
CA PRO A 110 -62.71 -16.72 -18.33
C PRO A 110 -64.17 -16.97 -18.76
N GLY A 111 -65.12 -16.51 -17.96
CA GLY A 111 -66.56 -16.57 -18.26
C GLY A 111 -67.02 -15.52 -19.30
N PRO A 112 -68.27 -15.62 -19.80
CA PRO A 112 -68.86 -14.65 -20.72
C PRO A 112 -69.22 -13.31 -20.05
#